data_AF-A0A920RWR8-F1
#
_entry.id   AF-A0A920RWR8-F1
#
_cell.length_a   1.000
_cell.length_b   1.000
_cell.length_c   1.000
_cell.angle_alpha   90.00
_cell.angle_beta   90.00
_cell.angle_gamma   90.00
#
_symmetry.space_group_name_H-M   'P 1'
#
loop_
_entity.id
_entity.type
_entity.pdbx_description
1 polymer ?
#
loop_
_entity_poly.entity_id
_entity_poly.type
_entity_poly.pdbx_seq_one_letter_code
_entity_poly.pdbx_strand_id
1 'polypeptide(L)'
;MAEKKNIDPTRKAFYEYQSMMMEPWDGPASITFTNGDLIGAVLDRNGLRPSRYYVTTDQRVIMASEAGVLPIKNKNIVFPKGGG
;
A
#
# COMPACT_ATOMS: atom_id res chain seq x y z
N MET A 1 12.81 4.30 13.97
CA MET A 1 12.08 3.14 13.39
C MET A 1 11.12 2.64 14.46
N ALA A 2 9.80 2.67 14.23
CA ALA A 2 8.87 2.06 15.17
C ALA A 2 9.17 0.54 15.23
N GLU A 3 9.42 0.03 16.43
CA GLU A 3 9.80 -1.35 16.68
C GLU A 3 8.61 -2.29 16.42
N LYS A 4 8.49 -2.77 15.18
CA LYS A 4 7.50 -3.80 14.83
C LYS A 4 7.98 -5.15 15.37
N LYS A 5 7.39 -5.59 16.50
CA LYS A 5 7.74 -6.82 17.25
C LYS A 5 7.65 -8.16 16.49
N ASN A 6 7.29 -8.17 15.20
CA ASN A 6 7.19 -9.38 14.36
C ASN A 6 7.64 -9.08 12.93
N ILE A 7 8.88 -8.63 12.75
CA ILE A 7 9.48 -8.53 11.42
C ILE A 7 10.35 -9.76 11.16
N ASP A 8 10.16 -10.37 10.00
CA ASP A 8 11.00 -11.47 9.54
C ASP A 8 12.49 -11.06 9.54
N PRO A 9 13.43 -11.92 10.02
CA PRO A 9 14.84 -11.58 10.11
C PRO A 9 15.49 -11.18 8.78
N THR A 10 15.13 -11.84 7.68
CA THR A 10 15.66 -11.51 6.35
C THR A 10 15.17 -10.14 5.91
N ARG A 11 13.91 -9.81 6.19
CA ARG A 11 13.35 -8.49 5.92
C ARG A 11 14.02 -7.39 6.76
N LYS A 12 14.36 -7.67 8.02
CA LYS A 12 15.10 -6.75 8.88
C LYS A 12 16.49 -6.46 8.33
N ALA A 13 17.26 -7.50 8.00
CA ALA A 13 18.60 -7.37 7.42
C ALA A 13 18.59 -6.56 6.12
N PHE A 14 17.58 -6.78 5.26
CA PHE A 14 17.39 -5.98 4.05
C PHE A 14 17.21 -4.49 4.37
N TYR A 15 16.34 -4.14 5.31
CA TYR A 15 16.11 -2.72 5.66
C TYR A 15 17.33 -2.06 6.31
N GLU A 16 18.07 -2.79 7.12
CA GLU A 16 19.33 -2.30 7.70
C GLU A 16 20.35 -1.97 6.60
N TYR A 17 20.55 -2.88 5.65
CA TYR A 17 21.45 -2.64 4.51
C TYR A 17 21.02 -1.43 3.68
N GLN A 18 19.73 -1.30 3.35
CA GLN A 18 19.23 -0.15 2.58
C GLN A 18 19.42 1.18 3.31
N SER A 19 19.28 1.18 4.65
CA SER A 19 19.47 2.40 5.47
C SER A 19 20.91 2.92 5.48
N MET A 20 21.89 2.08 5.15
CA MET A 20 23.28 2.49 4.99
C MET A 20 23.55 3.16 3.64
N MET A 21 22.72 2.91 2.62
CA MET A 21 22.92 3.43 1.27
C MET A 21 22.20 4.75 1.01
N MET A 22 21.01 4.95 1.59
CA MET A 22 20.22 6.15 1.35
C MET A 22 19.42 6.54 2.59
N GLU A 23 19.40 7.85 2.85
CA GLU A 23 18.52 8.39 3.89
C GLU A 23 17.04 8.15 3.56
N PRO A 24 16.22 7.89 4.59
CA PRO A 24 14.80 7.71 4.40
C PRO A 24 14.13 8.99 3.89
N TRP A 25 13.41 8.89 2.77
CA TRP A 25 12.54 9.96 2.30
C TRP A 25 11.29 9.99 3.18
N ASP A 26 11.27 10.92 4.13
CA ASP A 26 10.22 11.02 5.15
C ASP A 26 9.13 12.04 4.78
N GLY A 27 7.92 11.79 5.26
CA GLY A 27 6.74 12.63 5.01
C GLY A 27 5.50 11.82 4.60
N PRO A 28 4.29 12.41 4.68
CA PRO A 28 3.04 11.72 4.33
C PRO A 28 3.00 11.38 2.84
N ALA A 29 2.98 10.09 2.51
CA ALA A 29 3.04 9.64 1.12
C ALA A 29 2.14 8.44 0.87
N SER A 30 1.39 8.50 -0.24
CA SER A 30 0.74 7.35 -0.88
C SER A 30 1.23 7.33 -2.32
N ILE A 31 2.04 6.35 -2.67
CA ILE A 31 2.73 6.28 -3.95
C ILE A 31 2.16 5.11 -4.74
N THR A 32 1.65 5.40 -5.93
CA THR A 32 1.28 4.39 -6.93
C THR A 32 2.39 4.30 -7.97
N PHE A 33 2.83 3.10 -8.29
CA PHE A 33 3.97 2.86 -9.19
C PHE A 33 3.71 1.68 -10.13
N THR A 34 4.41 1.67 -11.26
CA THR A 34 4.42 0.55 -12.22
C THR A 34 5.81 0.42 -12.84
N ASN A 35 6.21 -0.81 -13.17
CA ASN A 35 7.42 -1.08 -13.95
C ASN A 35 7.11 -1.58 -15.38
N GLY A 36 5.84 -1.55 -15.80
CA GLY A 36 5.36 -2.07 -17.08
C GLY A 36 4.69 -3.44 -16.97
N ASP A 37 5.18 -4.31 -16.07
CA ASP A 37 4.64 -5.66 -15.87
C ASP A 37 3.75 -5.75 -14.62
N LEU A 38 4.08 -4.96 -13.59
CA LEU A 38 3.43 -4.94 -12.30
C LEU A 38 3.04 -3.52 -11.91
N ILE A 39 1.86 -3.39 -11.31
CA ILE A 39 1.37 -2.16 -10.69
C ILE A 39 1.24 -2.38 -9.18
N GLY A 40 1.58 -1.36 -8.40
CA GLY A 40 1.48 -1.41 -6.94
C GLY A 40 1.23 -0.05 -6.32
N ALA A 41 0.87 -0.06 -5.05
CA ALA A 41 0.77 1.15 -4.23
C ALA A 41 1.39 0.90 -2.85
N VAL A 42 2.10 1.89 -2.33
CA VAL A 42 2.75 1.83 -1.02
C VAL A 42 2.49 3.12 -0.23
N LEU A 43 2.30 2.97 1.08
CA LEU A 43 2.18 4.08 2.01
C LEU A 43 3.52 4.38 2.66
N ASP A 44 3.67 5.60 3.16
CA ASP A 44 4.75 5.95 4.07
C ASP A 44 4.77 5.03 5.31
N ARG A 45 5.88 5.05 6.05
CA ARG A 45 6.11 4.15 7.20
C ARG A 45 5.03 4.26 8.28
N ASN A 46 4.37 5.40 8.39
CA ASN A 46 3.36 5.71 9.39
C ASN A 46 1.93 5.61 8.85
N GLY A 47 1.76 5.43 7.53
CA GLY A 47 0.44 5.32 6.90
C GLY A 47 -0.38 6.61 6.99
N LEU A 48 0.26 7.77 6.83
CA LEU A 48 -0.35 9.08 7.10
C LEU A 48 -1.30 9.54 5.99
N ARG A 49 -1.33 8.84 4.84
CA ARG A 49 -2.28 9.12 3.75
C ARG A 49 -3.31 8.00 3.63
N PRO A 50 -4.60 8.32 3.45
CA PRO A 50 -5.61 7.31 3.19
C PRO A 50 -5.37 6.67 1.82
N SER A 51 -5.44 5.35 1.79
CA SER A 51 -5.37 4.53 0.58
C SER A 51 -6.38 3.41 0.76
N ARG A 52 -7.35 3.34 -0.16
CA ARG A 52 -8.47 2.40 -0.17
C ARG A 52 -8.41 1.61 -1.46
N TYR A 53 -8.66 0.30 -1.38
CA TYR A 53 -8.71 -0.53 -2.57
C TYR A 53 -9.93 -1.46 -2.58
N TYR A 54 -10.39 -1.75 -3.79
CA TYR A 54 -11.42 -2.72 -4.10
C TYR A 54 -10.86 -3.78 -5.04
N VAL A 55 -11.16 -5.04 -4.75
CA VAL A 55 -11.00 -6.13 -5.71
C VAL A 55 -12.38 -6.46 -6.25
N THR A 56 -12.55 -6.39 -7.56
CA THR A 56 -13.82 -6.64 -8.21
C THR A 56 -13.94 -8.09 -8.68
N THR A 57 -15.17 -8.55 -8.92
CA THR A 57 -15.46 -9.92 -9.38
C THR A 57 -14.89 -10.21 -10.78
N ASP A 58 -14.67 -9.18 -11.59
CA ASP A 58 -14.00 -9.24 -12.89
C ASP A 58 -12.46 -9.09 -12.79
N GLN A 59 -11.89 -9.38 -11.61
CA GLN A 59 -10.45 -9.42 -11.35
C GLN A 59 -9.72 -8.10 -11.55
N ARG A 60 -10.41 -6.96 -11.35
CA ARG A 60 -9.75 -5.64 -11.35
C ARG A 60 -9.44 -5.23 -9.93
N VAL A 61 -8.31 -4.53 -9.79
CA VAL A 61 -7.94 -3.85 -8.55
C VAL A 61 -8.09 -2.35 -8.79
N ILE A 62 -8.91 -1.72 -7.97
CA ILE A 62 -9.17 -0.28 -8.01
C ILE A 62 -8.66 0.30 -6.72
N MET A 63 -7.71 1.22 -6.80
CA MET A 63 -7.16 1.93 -5.65
C MET A 63 -7.42 3.43 -5.80
N ALA A 64 -7.83 4.06 -4.70
CA ALA A 64 -8.01 5.49 -4.61
C ALA A 64 -7.76 5.98 -3.18
N SER A 65 -7.57 7.28 -3.00
CA SER A 65 -7.43 7.89 -1.66
C SER A 65 -8.71 7.74 -0.82
N GLU A 66 -9.87 7.60 -1.48
CA GLU A 66 -11.18 7.55 -0.83
C GLU A 66 -12.05 6.42 -1.37
N ALA A 67 -13.04 6.04 -0.56
CA ALA A 67 -14.07 5.09 -0.95
C ALA A 67 -15.16 5.79 -1.79
N GLY A 68 -15.64 5.16 -2.86
CA GLY A 68 -16.78 5.67 -3.63
C GLY A 68 -16.44 6.61 -4.78
N VAL A 69 -15.15 6.75 -5.11
CA VAL A 69 -14.68 7.57 -6.25
C VAL A 69 -15.24 7.09 -7.60
N LEU A 70 -15.46 5.78 -7.74
CA LEU A 70 -16.08 5.19 -8.92
C LEU A 70 -17.46 4.59 -8.59
N PRO A 71 -18.48 4.76 -9.46
CA PRO A 71 -19.81 4.21 -9.27
C PRO A 71 -19.81 2.69 -9.55
N ILE A 72 -19.36 1.90 -8.58
CA ILE A 72 -19.30 0.44 -8.65
C ILE A 72 -20.46 -0.14 -7.84
N LYS A 73 -21.22 -1.06 -8.43
CA LYS A 73 -22.30 -1.76 -7.71
C LYS A 73 -21.67 -2.70 -6.67
N ASN A 74 -22.17 -2.68 -5.44
CA ASN A 74 -21.64 -3.52 -4.34
C ASN A 74 -21.52 -5.01 -4.69
N LYS A 75 -22.45 -5.55 -5.47
CA LYS A 75 -22.41 -6.95 -5.93
C LYS A 75 -21.17 -7.32 -6.76
N ASN A 76 -20.45 -6.32 -7.29
CA ASN A 76 -19.25 -6.51 -8.09
C ASN A 76 -17.96 -6.44 -7.25
N ILE A 77 -18.03 -6.25 -5.93
CA ILE A 77 -16.86 -6.15 -5.05
C ILE A 77 -16.68 -7.48 -4.29
N VAL A 78 -15.50 -8.09 -4.41
CA VAL A 78 -15.13 -9.34 -3.71
C VAL A 78 -14.57 -9.04 -2.32
N PHE A 79 -13.72 -8.01 -2.21
CA PHE A 79 -13.10 -7.59 -0.96
C PHE A 79 -13.16 -6.07 -0.79
N PRO A 80 -13.97 -5.54 0.14
CA PRO A 80 -13.86 -4.17 0.61
C PRO A 80 -12.86 -4.14 1.78
N LYS A 81 -11.56 -3.91 1.54
CA LYS A 81 -10.62 -3.70 2.65
C LYS A 81 -10.16 -2.25 2.68
N GLY A 82 -10.89 -1.47 3.47
CA GLY A 82 -10.63 -0.05 3.70
C GLY A 82 -11.16 0.50 5.03
N GLY A 83 -11.67 -0.33 5.93
CA GLY A 83 -12.14 0.08 7.25
C GLY A 83 -11.91 -1.03 8.26
N GLY A 84 -10.94 -0.80 9.15
CA GLY A 84 -10.50 -1.65 10.24
C GLY A 84 -9.36 -0.94 10.94
#